data_AF-A0A9W9U1G5-F1
#
_entry.id   AF-A0A9W9U1G5-F1
#
_cell.length_a   1.000
_cell.length_b   1.000
_cell.length_c   1.000
_cell.angle_alpha   90.00
_cell.angle_beta   90.00
_cell.angle_gamma   90.00
#
_symmetry.space_group_name_H-M   'P 1'
#
loop_
_entity.id
_entity.type
_entity.pdbx_description
1 polymer ?
#
loop_
_entity_poly.entity_id
_entity_poly.type
_entity_poly.pdbx_seq_one_letter_code
_entity_poly.pdbx_strand_id
1 'polypeptide(L)' 'MGGFEATRSIRAFEKSRLDNLRSSTIIGLTGLSRSHEESEAIKSGMDRFMTKPVAFKEVKKILGRWK' A
#
# COMPACT_ATOMS: atom_id res chain seq x y z
N MET A 1 -7.23 -6.39 -13.32
CA MET A 1 -7.17 -5.64 -12.06
C MET A 1 -5.74 -5.62 -11.56
N GLY A 2 -5.16 -4.43 -11.37
CA GLY A 2 -3.79 -4.24 -10.87
C GLY A 2 -3.76 -3.76 -9.41
N GLY A 3 -2.56 -3.71 -8.81
CA GLY A 3 -2.40 -3.27 -7.42
C GLY A 3 -2.93 -1.86 -7.14
N PHE A 4 -2.76 -0.92 -8.07
CA PHE A 4 -3.26 0.46 -7.92
C PHE A 4 -4.79 0.54 -7.90
N GLU A 5 -5.46 -0.22 -8.76
CA GLU A 5 -6.93 -0.27 -8.83
C GLU A 5 -7.53 -0.93 -7.58
N ALA A 6 -6.87 -1.98 -7.08
CA ALA A 6 -7.23 -2.61 -5.82
C ALA A 6 -7.12 -1.62 -4.64
N THR A 7 -6.01 -0.88 -4.54
CA THR A 7 -5.83 0.15 -3.49
C THR A 7 -6.92 1.21 -3.56
N ARG A 8 -7.23 1.74 -4.75
CA ARG A 8 -8.31 2.73 -4.92
C ARG A 8 -9.66 2.20 -4.46
N SER A 9 -9.96 0.94 -4.78
CA SER A 9 -11.21 0.30 -4.37
C SER A 9 -11.30 0.13 -2.85
N ILE A 10 -10.21 -0.26 -2.19
CA ILE A 10 -10.13 -0.35 -0.72
C ILE A 10 -10.34 1.03 -0.09
N ARG A 11 -9.67 2.08 -0.59
CA ARG A 11 -9.82 3.44 -0.06
C ARG A 11 -11.23 4.01 -0.27
N ALA A 12 -11.84 3.75 -1.42
CA ALA A 12 -13.23 4.14 -1.68
C ALA A 12 -14.20 3.44 -0.72
N PHE A 13 -13.99 2.14 -0.48
CA PHE A 13 -14.76 1.37 0.48
C PHE A 13 -14.61 1.91 1.91
N GLU A 14 -13.37 2.15 2.35
CA GLU A 14 -13.07 2.76 3.65
C GLU A 14 -13.78 4.11 3.82
N LYS A 15 -13.65 5.00 2.83
CA LYS A 15 -14.31 6.32 2.87
C LYS A 15 -15.84 6.21 2.91
N SER A 16 -16.43 5.24 2.21
CA SER A 16 -17.89 5.07 2.15
C SER A 16 -18.51 4.51 3.43
N ARG A 17 -17.71 3.86 4.28
CA ARG A 17 -18.20 3.11 5.44
C ARG A 17 -17.96 3.82 6.76
N LEU A 18 -17.13 4.89 6.84
CA LEU A 18 -16.44 5.20 8.09
C LEU A 18 -16.38 6.67 8.51
N ASP A 19 -17.19 6.96 9.53
CA ASP A 19 -16.87 7.94 10.57
C ASP A 19 -15.94 7.34 11.67
N ASN A 20 -15.73 6.00 11.74
CA ASN A 20 -15.08 5.36 12.91
C ASN A 20 -14.16 4.13 12.71
N LEU A 21 -13.91 3.58 11.51
CA LEU A 21 -12.82 2.57 11.36
C LEU A 21 -11.55 3.28 10.91
N ARG A 22 -10.46 2.83 11.54
CA ARG A 22 -9.10 3.20 11.18
C ARG A 22 -8.78 2.61 9.80
N SER A 23 -8.23 3.43 8.91
CA SER A 23 -7.79 2.98 7.58
C SER A 23 -6.76 1.85 7.68
N SER A 24 -6.88 0.87 6.79
CA SER A 24 -5.94 -0.24 6.66
C SER A 24 -4.61 0.27 6.12
N THR A 25 -3.51 -0.36 6.52
CA THR A 25 -2.21 -0.07 5.92
C THR A 25 -2.00 -0.90 4.67
N ILE A 26 -1.74 -0.23 3.56
CA ILE A 26 -1.54 -0.84 2.23
C ILE A 26 -0.09 -0.63 1.80
N ILE A 27 0.61 -1.74 1.54
CA ILE A 27 2.02 -1.75 1.13
C ILE A 27 2.14 -2.39 -0.24
N GLY A 28 2.56 -1.61 -1.25
CA GLY A 28 2.76 -2.08 -2.61
C GLY A 28 4.11 -2.79 -2.78
N LEU A 29 4.14 -3.96 -3.42
CA LEU A 29 5.38 -4.66 -3.78
C LEU A 29 5.62 -4.53 -5.28
N THR A 30 6.43 -3.55 -5.71
CA THR A 30 6.72 -3.29 -7.14
C THR A 30 7.95 -4.07 -7.62
N GLY A 31 7.93 -4.52 -8.88
CA GLY A 31 9.08 -5.11 -9.56
C GLY A 31 9.90 -4.11 -10.41
N LEU A 32 9.45 -2.86 -10.55
CA LEU A 32 10.06 -1.86 -11.42
C LEU A 32 10.10 -0.51 -10.69
N SER A 33 11.30 -0.06 -10.31
CA SER A 33 11.53 1.19 -9.56
C SER A 33 11.45 2.44 -10.45
N ARG A 34 10.44 2.54 -11.31
CA ARG A 34 10.23 3.72 -12.18
C ARG A 34 9.48 4.80 -11.40
N SER A 35 9.89 6.06 -11.56
CA SER A 35 9.26 7.23 -10.92
C SER A 35 7.75 7.33 -11.18
N HIS A 36 7.28 6.87 -12.34
CA HIS A 36 5.86 6.83 -12.68
C HIS A 36 5.06 5.87 -11.77
N GLU A 37 5.62 4.72 -11.41
CA GLU A 37 4.94 3.73 -10.55
C GLU A 37 4.85 4.22 -9.10
N GLU A 38 5.87 4.93 -8.62
CA GLU A 38 5.84 5.58 -7.32
C GLU A 38 4.76 6.67 -7.26
N SER A 39 4.69 7.52 -8.30
CA SER A 39 3.63 8.53 -8.40
C SER A 39 2.23 7.88 -8.41
N GLU A 40 2.07 6.79 -9.16
CA GLU A 40 0.80 6.09 -9.25
C GLU A 40 0.43 5.35 -7.95
N ALA A 41 1.42 4.79 -7.24
CA ALA A 41 1.24 4.18 -5.92
C ALA A 41 0.71 5.22 -4.92
N ILE A 42 1.34 6.40 -4.87
CA ILE A 42 0.92 7.51 -3.99
C ILE A 42 -0.49 7.96 -4.36
N LYS A 43 -0.77 8.19 -5.65
CA LYS A 43 -2.11 8.60 -6.12
C LYS A 43 -3.19 7.57 -5.85
N SER A 44 -2.85 6.27 -5.87
CA SER A 44 -3.79 5.20 -5.58
C SER A 44 -4.16 5.11 -4.08
N GLY A 45 -3.39 5.75 -3.20
CA GLY A 45 -3.60 5.74 -1.75
C GLY A 45 -2.81 4.65 -1.01
N MET A 46 -1.69 4.17 -1.57
CA MET A 46 -0.78 3.26 -0.86
C MET A 46 0.00 4.02 0.21
N ASP A 47 0.22 3.41 1.37
CA ASP A 47 0.97 4.04 2.47
C ASP A 47 2.47 3.92 2.28
N ARG A 48 2.90 2.78 1.72
CA ARG A 48 4.31 2.46 1.46
C ARG A 48 4.41 1.60 0.21
N PHE A 49 5.59 1.56 -0.37
CA PHE A 49 5.95 0.60 -1.40
C PHE A 49 7.35 0.07 -1.15
N MET A 50 7.62 -1.12 -1.67
CA MET A 50 8.90 -1.81 -1.58
C MET A 50 9.23 -2.43 -2.94
N THR A 51 10.49 -2.41 -3.32
CA THR A 51 10.97 -3.03 -4.54
C THR A 51 11.26 -4.51 -4.31
N LYS A 52 10.87 -5.35 -5.27
CA LYS A 52 11.23 -6.77 -5.30
C LYS A 52 12.66 -6.91 -5.83
N PRO A 53 13.45 -7.87 -5.30
CA PRO A 53 13.13 -8.77 -4.20
C PRO A 53 13.13 -8.06 -2.84
N VAL A 54 12.08 -8.27 -2.04
CA VAL A 54 12.00 -7.65 -0.71
C VAL A 54 12.75 -8.48 0.32
N ALA A 55 13.62 -7.83 1.08
CA ALA A 55 14.30 -8.47 2.21
C ALA A 55 13.31 -8.73 3.36
N PHE A 56 13.27 -9.97 3.86
CA PHE A 56 12.44 -10.36 5.02
C PHE A 56 12.66 -9.49 6.25
N LYS A 57 13.88 -8.97 6.45
CA LYS A 57 14.20 -8.03 7.54
C LYS A 57 13.34 -6.76 7.48
N GLU A 58 13.09 -6.23 6.29
CA GLU A 58 12.28 -5.02 6.10
C GLU A 58 10.79 -5.31 6.35
N VAL A 59 10.29 -6.45 5.88
CA VAL A 59 8.92 -6.91 6.19
C VAL A 59 8.73 -7.09 7.70
N LYS A 60 9.73 -7.67 8.40
CA LYS A 60 9.68 -7.86 9.85
C LYS A 60 9.64 -6.53 10.62
N LYS A 61 10.41 -5.52 10.18
CA LYS A 61 10.36 -4.16 10.77
C LYS A 61 9.00 -3.51 10.61
N ILE A 62 8.37 -3.73 9.46
CA ILE A 62 7.00 -3.29 9.20
C ILE A 62 6.10 -4.02 10.20
N LEU A 63 5.95 -5.33 10.11
CA LEU A 63 5.01 -6.11 10.92
C LEU A 63 5.15 -5.91 12.44
N GLY A 64 6.37 -5.61 12.93
CA GLY A 64 6.59 -5.26 14.34
C GLY A 64 5.81 -4.04 14.86
N ARG A 65 5.22 -3.23 13.98
CA ARG A 65 4.37 -2.07 14.33
C ARG A 65 2.91 -2.44 14.65
N TRP A 66 2.50 -3.70 14.43
CA TRP A 66 1.15 -4.20 14.65
C TRP A 66 1.05 -5.15 15.86
N LYS A 67 1.77 -4.83 16.94
CA LYS A 67 1.62 -5.53 18.22
C LYS A 67 0.30 -5.21 18.91
#